data_AF-K1SYK3-F1
#
_entry.id   AF-K1SYK3-F1
#
_cell.length_a   1.000
_cell.length_b   1.000
_cell.length_c   1.000
_cell.angle_alpha   90.00
_cell.angle_beta   90.00
_cell.angle_gamma   90.00
#
_symmetry.space_group_name_H-M   'P 1'
#
loop_
_entity.id
_entity.type
_entity.pdbx_description
1 polymer ?
#
loop_
_entity_poly.entity_id
_entity_poly.type
_entity_poly.pdbx_seq_one_letter_code
_entity_poly.pdbx_strand_id
1 'polypeptide(L)'
;ADVSHYVTEGSPLDNDAFERGTSVYIADKVIPMLPKELSNGICSLNPGVDRLAFSCLMEISDKGTVKKYKFVKTVIRSRVQGVYSEVNSILDGTANAQIKRKYKDVIDCIPVMNELAQILIKKRKDRGAPDIKSSESKVICDENGICIDIKPRIQGVSEGIIEEFMLMANNSAAKVGMKKEIPFVYRVHENPPAEKIESLKTTLEALGINPLGINEKAEAKNFAKLLEETADDPKNIIINRIVLRTMAKAKYSEQPIGHFGLVMKEYAHFTSPIRRYADLSIHRILTDYVSRKGADKLKKKYGEFSVKAAAQATKTELSAVAAERSCEDFYAAEYMKKHIGEEFDGIISGVIGSGLFVELPNTVEGKIDV
;
A
#
# COMPACT_ATOMS: atom_id res chain seq x y z
N ALA A 1 -5.20 -10.91 11.03
CA ALA A 1 -5.76 -12.27 10.93
C ALA A 1 -4.65 -13.30 11.05
N ASP A 2 -4.86 -14.41 11.75
CA ASP A 2 -3.90 -15.52 11.78
C ASP A 2 -4.13 -16.52 10.64
N VAL A 3 -3.79 -16.13 9.41
CA VAL A 3 -4.07 -16.95 8.22
C VAL A 3 -3.18 -18.19 8.19
N SER A 4 -1.94 -18.11 8.66
CA SER A 4 -1.01 -19.26 8.65
C SER A 4 -1.45 -20.40 9.57
N HIS A 5 -2.38 -20.14 10.50
CA HIS A 5 -3.03 -21.19 11.29
C HIS A 5 -3.96 -22.07 10.43
N TYR A 6 -4.71 -21.47 9.51
CA TYR A 6 -5.70 -22.16 8.68
C TYR A 6 -5.11 -22.65 7.35
N VAL A 7 -4.13 -21.94 6.80
CA VAL A 7 -3.46 -22.27 5.53
C VAL A 7 -2.08 -22.84 5.83
N THR A 8 -2.05 -24.13 6.17
CA THR A 8 -0.83 -24.85 6.57
C THR A 8 0.06 -25.15 5.37
N GLU A 9 1.37 -25.15 5.62
CA GLU A 9 2.41 -25.41 4.61
C GLU A 9 2.15 -26.72 3.83
N GLY A 10 2.21 -26.64 2.50
CA GLY A 10 2.03 -27.77 1.58
C GLY A 10 0.59 -28.28 1.43
N SER A 11 -0.39 -27.66 2.10
CA SER A 11 -1.80 -28.00 1.89
C SER A 11 -2.29 -27.56 0.50
N PRO A 12 -3.41 -28.12 -0.01
CA PRO A 12 -4.01 -27.65 -1.26
C PRO A 12 -4.32 -26.15 -1.25
N LEU A 13 -4.75 -25.62 -0.11
CA LEU A 13 -5.00 -24.18 0.08
C LEU A 13 -3.71 -23.36 -0.02
N ASP A 14 -2.59 -23.89 0.49
CA ASP A 14 -1.29 -23.21 0.40
C ASP A 14 -0.79 -23.16 -1.03
N ASN A 15 -0.88 -24.28 -1.75
CA ASN A 15 -0.43 -24.37 -3.14
C ASN A 15 -1.24 -23.41 -4.04
N ASP A 16 -2.58 -23.38 -3.92
CA ASP A 16 -3.43 -22.43 -4.66
C ASP A 16 -3.13 -20.97 -4.25
N ALA A 17 -2.90 -20.69 -2.97
CA ALA A 17 -2.53 -19.34 -2.51
C ALA A 17 -1.14 -18.92 -3.04
N PHE A 18 -0.18 -19.83 -3.15
CA PHE A 18 1.14 -19.59 -3.74
C PHE A 18 1.04 -19.31 -5.24
N GLU A 19 0.25 -20.11 -5.96
CA GLU A 19 0.01 -19.94 -7.40
C GLU A 19 -0.65 -18.60 -7.70
N ARG A 20 -1.69 -18.22 -6.95
CA ARG A 20 -2.36 -16.91 -7.07
C ARG A 20 -1.48 -15.75 -6.63
N GLY A 21 -0.77 -15.92 -5.51
CA GLY A 21 0.20 -14.97 -4.92
C GLY A 21 -0.39 -13.67 -4.34
N THR A 22 -1.43 -13.10 -4.94
CA THR A 22 -2.16 -11.93 -4.45
C THR A 22 -3.63 -11.98 -4.88
N SER A 23 -4.50 -11.26 -4.18
CA SER A 23 -5.86 -10.98 -4.69
C SER A 23 -5.80 -9.90 -5.76
N VAL A 24 -6.69 -9.98 -6.75
CA VAL A 24 -6.80 -9.04 -7.87
C VAL A 24 -8.12 -8.27 -7.76
N TYR A 25 -8.07 -6.95 -7.90
CA TYR A 25 -9.20 -6.03 -7.72
C TYR A 25 -9.60 -5.41 -9.06
N ILE A 26 -10.73 -5.82 -9.61
CA ILE A 26 -11.18 -5.47 -10.94
C ILE A 26 -12.51 -4.72 -10.82
N ALA A 27 -12.45 -3.39 -10.83
CA ALA A 27 -13.57 -2.48 -10.56
C ALA A 27 -14.37 -2.87 -9.29
N ASP A 28 -15.56 -3.42 -9.44
CA ASP A 28 -16.45 -3.83 -8.36
C ASP A 28 -16.25 -5.29 -7.90
N LYS A 29 -15.36 -6.03 -8.56
CA LYS A 29 -15.10 -7.45 -8.30
C LYS A 29 -13.71 -7.68 -7.71
N VAL A 30 -13.61 -8.72 -6.88
CA VAL A 30 -12.35 -9.19 -6.33
C VAL A 30 -12.18 -10.66 -6.69
N ILE A 31 -11.03 -11.00 -7.26
CA ILE A 31 -10.58 -12.38 -7.41
C ILE A 31 -9.68 -12.67 -6.20
N PRO A 32 -10.18 -13.38 -5.17
CA PRO A 32 -9.45 -13.51 -3.93
C PRO A 32 -8.33 -14.55 -4.06
N MET A 33 -7.25 -14.31 -3.30
CA MET A 33 -6.14 -15.26 -3.14
C MET A 33 -6.58 -16.51 -2.36
N LEU A 34 -7.55 -16.36 -1.45
CA LEU A 34 -8.08 -17.44 -0.63
C LEU A 34 -9.59 -17.60 -0.87
N PRO A 35 -10.15 -18.80 -0.69
CA PRO A 35 -11.60 -19.01 -0.76
C PRO A 35 -12.38 -18.04 0.13
N LYS A 36 -13.60 -17.67 -0.29
CA LYS A 36 -14.44 -16.67 0.40
C LYS A 36 -14.79 -17.11 1.82
N GLU A 37 -14.93 -18.40 2.04
CA GLU A 37 -15.21 -19.04 3.32
C GLU A 37 -14.10 -18.76 4.35
N LEU A 38 -12.85 -18.68 3.89
CA LEU A 38 -11.72 -18.27 4.73
C LEU A 38 -11.61 -16.75 4.81
N SER A 39 -11.51 -16.08 3.66
CA SER A 39 -11.20 -14.66 3.58
C SER A 39 -12.28 -13.76 4.22
N ASN A 40 -13.57 -14.06 4.01
CA ASN A 40 -14.69 -13.32 4.59
C ASN A 40 -15.23 -13.98 5.87
N GLY A 41 -14.88 -15.24 6.13
CA GLY A 41 -15.35 -16.02 7.28
C GLY A 41 -14.37 -16.02 8.45
N ILE A 42 -13.59 -17.09 8.60
CA ILE A 42 -12.78 -17.35 9.81
C ILE A 42 -11.51 -16.51 9.89
N CYS A 43 -10.94 -16.09 8.76
CA CYS A 43 -9.80 -15.18 8.74
C CYS A 43 -10.23 -13.70 8.85
N SER A 44 -11.47 -13.36 8.47
CA SER A 44 -11.99 -12.00 8.67
C SER A 44 -12.18 -11.71 10.16
N LEU A 45 -11.71 -10.54 10.60
CA LEU A 45 -11.79 -10.08 11.99
C LEU A 45 -13.17 -9.46 12.29
N ASN A 46 -14.23 -10.23 12.02
CA ASN A 46 -15.62 -9.79 12.13
C ASN A 46 -15.95 -9.32 13.56
N PRO A 47 -16.81 -8.29 13.72
CA PRO A 47 -17.16 -7.75 15.03
C PRO A 47 -17.96 -8.74 15.86
N GLY A 48 -17.79 -8.67 17.19
CA GLY A 48 -18.62 -9.41 18.15
C GLY A 48 -18.33 -10.91 18.22
N VAL A 49 -17.33 -11.44 17.51
CA VAL A 49 -16.95 -12.85 17.50
C VAL A 49 -15.46 -13.05 17.76
N ASP A 50 -15.10 -14.14 18.42
CA ASP A 50 -13.71 -14.45 18.72
C ASP A 50 -12.99 -14.89 17.45
N ARG A 51 -11.75 -14.40 17.27
CA ARG A 51 -10.92 -14.65 16.10
C ARG A 51 -9.45 -14.82 16.48
N LEU A 52 -8.79 -15.74 15.79
CA LEU A 52 -7.34 -15.90 15.88
C LEU A 52 -6.64 -14.78 15.13
N ALA A 53 -5.67 -14.15 15.79
CA ALA A 53 -4.85 -13.10 15.23
C ALA A 53 -3.37 -13.36 15.51
N PHE A 54 -2.52 -13.02 14.53
CA PHE A 54 -1.10 -12.87 14.77
C PHE A 54 -0.82 -11.39 15.03
N SER A 55 -0.63 -11.05 16.30
CA SER A 55 -0.58 -9.68 16.79
C SER A 55 0.84 -9.16 16.91
N CYS A 56 1.06 -7.93 16.45
CA CYS A 56 2.24 -7.14 16.74
C CYS A 56 1.88 -6.13 17.84
N LEU A 57 2.38 -6.34 19.06
CA LEU A 57 2.15 -5.46 20.20
C LEU A 57 3.35 -4.54 20.35
N MET A 58 3.14 -3.22 20.32
CA MET A 58 4.20 -2.22 20.27
C MET A 58 4.05 -1.19 21.40
N GLU A 59 5.17 -0.78 22.00
CA GLU A 59 5.28 0.38 22.88
C GLU A 59 5.93 1.51 22.08
N ILE A 60 5.22 2.61 21.87
CA ILE A 60 5.68 3.76 21.08
C ILE A 60 5.77 4.98 22.00
N SER A 61 6.89 5.70 21.95
CA SER A 61 7.07 6.94 22.72
C SER A 61 6.24 8.09 22.14
N ASP A 62 6.08 9.15 22.94
CA ASP A 62 5.61 10.49 22.53
C ASP A 62 6.28 11.05 21.25
N LYS A 63 7.53 10.67 20.98
CA LYS A 63 8.27 11.02 19.74
C LYS A 63 8.13 10.00 18.60
N GLY A 64 7.09 9.15 18.62
CA GLY A 64 6.83 8.14 17.58
C GLY A 64 7.93 7.08 17.44
N THR A 65 8.71 6.80 18.50
CA THR A 65 9.80 5.81 18.46
C THR A 65 9.33 4.49 19.06
N VAL A 66 9.42 3.40 18.31
CA VAL A 66 9.18 2.06 18.84
C VAL A 66 10.24 1.73 19.89
N LYS A 67 9.83 1.63 21.15
CA LYS A 67 10.70 1.25 22.27
C LYS A 67 10.76 -0.26 22.44
N LYS A 68 9.62 -0.93 22.32
CA LYS A 68 9.50 -2.38 22.37
C LYS A 68 8.46 -2.86 21.36
N TYR A 69 8.64 -4.07 20.86
CA TYR A 69 7.61 -4.78 20.10
C TYR A 69 7.70 -6.28 20.40
N LYS A 70 6.57 -6.98 20.30
CA LYS A 70 6.49 -8.44 20.37
C LYS A 70 5.46 -8.98 19.39
N PHE A 71 5.81 -10.06 18.72
CA PHE A 71 4.89 -10.84 17.88
C PHE A 71 4.35 -12.01 18.71
N VAL A 72 3.03 -12.20 18.71
CA VAL A 72 2.39 -13.25 19.51
C VAL A 72 1.06 -13.68 18.90
N LYS A 73 0.72 -14.97 19.03
CA LYS A 73 -0.60 -15.50 18.68
C LYS A 73 -1.62 -15.10 19.75
N THR A 74 -2.75 -14.54 19.33
CA THR A 74 -3.77 -14.02 20.25
C THR A 74 -5.17 -14.41 19.79
N VAL A 75 -6.12 -14.44 20.73
CA VAL A 75 -7.54 -14.43 20.43
C VAL A 75 -8.05 -13.01 20.66
N ILE A 76 -8.75 -12.44 19.68
CA ILE A 76 -9.34 -11.11 19.77
C ILE A 76 -10.84 -11.16 19.50
N ARG A 77 -11.56 -10.15 19.97
CA ARG A 77 -12.97 -9.91 19.64
C ARG A 77 -13.14 -8.46 19.22
N SER A 78 -13.28 -8.22 17.91
CA SER A 78 -13.43 -6.85 17.39
C SER A 78 -14.71 -6.22 17.94
N ARG A 79 -14.63 -4.98 18.44
CA ARG A 79 -15.77 -4.28 19.06
C ARG A 79 -16.69 -3.63 18.03
N VAL A 80 -16.14 -3.22 16.90
CA VAL A 80 -16.88 -2.50 15.85
C VAL A 80 -16.27 -2.83 14.48
N GLN A 81 -17.12 -2.94 13.47
CA GLN A 81 -16.68 -2.89 12.08
C GLN A 81 -16.61 -1.42 11.64
N GLY A 82 -15.39 -0.89 11.63
CA GLY A 82 -15.13 0.50 11.27
C GLY A 82 -15.31 0.76 9.77
N VAL A 83 -15.78 1.97 9.44
CA VAL A 83 -15.86 2.50 8.07
C VAL A 83 -15.14 3.84 8.07
N TYR A 84 -14.22 4.04 7.12
CA TYR A 84 -13.36 5.23 7.08
C TYR A 84 -14.15 6.55 7.11
N SER A 85 -15.21 6.68 6.29
CA SER A 85 -16.07 7.87 6.28
C SER A 85 -16.74 8.16 7.63
N GLU A 86 -17.15 7.13 8.37
CA GLU A 86 -17.73 7.28 9.70
C GLU A 86 -16.67 7.75 10.71
N VAL A 87 -15.46 7.16 10.67
CA VAL A 87 -14.36 7.55 11.56
C VAL A 87 -13.90 8.98 11.27
N ASN A 88 -13.80 9.37 9.99
CA ASN A 88 -13.55 10.75 9.59
C ASN A 88 -14.63 11.69 10.17
N SER A 89 -15.93 11.34 10.07
CA SER A 89 -16.98 12.16 10.68
C SER A 89 -16.88 12.29 12.21
N ILE A 90 -16.35 11.28 12.89
CA ILE A 90 -16.09 11.35 14.34
C ILE A 90 -14.96 12.34 14.64
N LEU A 91 -13.85 12.25 13.89
CA LEU A 91 -12.71 13.15 14.03
C LEU A 91 -13.07 14.61 13.72
N ASP A 92 -13.91 14.82 12.71
CA ASP A 92 -14.36 16.15 12.28
C ASP A 92 -15.49 16.73 13.17
N GLY A 93 -15.98 15.96 14.16
CA GLY A 93 -17.07 16.38 15.04
C GLY A 93 -18.46 16.39 14.38
N THR A 94 -18.58 15.91 13.14
CA THR A 94 -19.82 15.89 12.35
C THR A 94 -20.63 14.59 12.47
N ALA A 95 -20.12 13.60 13.22
CA ALA A 95 -20.78 12.32 13.42
C ALA A 95 -22.16 12.46 14.08
N ASN A 96 -23.17 11.84 13.44
CA ASN A 96 -24.54 11.79 13.96
C ASN A 96 -24.69 10.81 15.15
N ALA A 97 -25.86 10.83 15.80
CA ALA A 97 -26.13 9.98 16.97
C ALA A 97 -26.07 8.46 16.68
N GLN A 98 -26.36 8.03 15.45
CA GLN A 98 -26.26 6.62 15.06
C GLN A 98 -24.79 6.17 15.00
N ILE A 99 -23.93 6.97 14.37
CA ILE A 99 -22.48 6.73 14.32
C ILE A 99 -21.91 6.71 15.75
N LYS A 100 -22.20 7.73 16.57
CA LYS A 100 -21.73 7.78 17.97
C LYS A 100 -22.13 6.54 18.77
N ARG A 101 -23.36 6.03 18.58
CA ARG A 101 -23.81 4.78 19.21
C ARG A 101 -23.08 3.54 18.69
N LYS A 102 -22.82 3.45 17.38
CA LYS A 102 -22.07 2.33 16.77
C LYS A 102 -20.66 2.20 17.33
N TYR A 103 -19.99 3.33 17.59
CA TYR A 103 -18.61 3.38 18.09
C TYR A 103 -18.49 3.53 19.60
N LYS A 104 -19.59 3.51 20.37
CA LYS A 104 -19.62 3.85 21.81
C LYS A 104 -18.51 3.20 22.66
N ASP A 105 -18.14 1.95 22.36
CA ASP A 105 -17.18 1.18 23.16
C ASP A 105 -15.71 1.54 22.85
N VAL A 106 -15.45 2.27 21.76
CA VAL A 106 -14.10 2.59 21.27
C VAL A 106 -13.94 4.04 20.82
N ILE A 107 -14.97 4.87 20.95
CA ILE A 107 -14.99 6.23 20.40
C ILE A 107 -13.87 7.09 20.98
N ASP A 108 -13.57 6.90 22.27
CA ASP A 108 -12.51 7.63 22.97
C ASP A 108 -11.09 7.21 22.54
N CYS A 109 -10.96 6.05 21.87
CA CYS A 109 -9.68 5.63 21.30
C CYS A 109 -9.36 6.35 19.98
N ILE A 110 -10.36 6.81 19.24
CA ILE A 110 -10.19 7.38 17.89
C ILE A 110 -9.31 8.64 17.91
N PRO A 111 -9.52 9.63 18.81
CA PRO A 111 -8.64 10.79 18.91
C PRO A 111 -7.19 10.42 19.25
N VAL A 112 -6.98 9.46 20.15
CA VAL A 112 -5.65 8.97 20.53
C VAL A 112 -4.94 8.29 19.34
N MET A 113 -5.70 7.53 18.54
CA MET A 113 -5.17 6.93 17.32
C MET A 113 -4.73 8.00 16.31
N ASN A 114 -5.52 9.08 16.18
CA ASN A 114 -5.16 10.20 15.31
C ASN A 114 -3.91 10.93 15.82
N GLU A 115 -3.83 11.23 17.12
CA GLU A 115 -2.64 11.86 17.72
C GLU A 115 -1.37 11.07 17.41
N LEU A 116 -1.40 9.75 17.65
CA LEU A 116 -0.28 8.88 17.33
C LEU A 116 0.06 8.92 15.83
N ALA A 117 -0.94 8.85 14.95
CA ALA A 117 -0.73 8.93 13.51
C ALA A 117 -0.07 10.24 13.09
N GLN A 118 -0.49 11.39 13.64
CA GLN A 118 0.13 12.69 13.34
C GLN A 118 1.61 12.74 13.75
N ILE A 119 1.94 12.17 14.92
CA ILE A 119 3.34 12.04 15.37
C ILE A 119 4.15 11.17 14.39
N LEU A 120 3.56 10.07 13.91
CA LEU A 120 4.22 9.15 12.97
C LEU A 120 4.39 9.76 11.58
N ILE A 121 3.37 10.44 11.05
CA ILE A 121 3.43 11.19 9.78
C ILE A 121 4.53 12.24 9.83
N LYS A 122 4.55 13.05 10.89
CA LYS A 122 5.61 14.06 11.08
C LYS A 122 6.99 13.42 11.08
N LYS A 123 7.17 12.31 11.82
CA LYS A 123 8.44 11.59 11.85
C LYS A 123 8.83 10.96 10.51
N ARG A 124 7.85 10.52 9.71
CA ARG A 124 8.06 10.03 8.34
C ARG A 124 8.54 11.16 7.44
N LYS A 125 7.91 12.34 7.54
CA LYS A 125 8.31 13.56 6.84
C LYS A 125 9.71 14.02 7.24
N ASP A 126 10.00 14.11 8.54
CA ASP A 126 11.31 14.51 9.09
C ASP A 126 12.45 13.55 8.66
N ARG A 127 12.12 12.30 8.34
CA ARG A 127 13.08 11.32 7.79
C ARG A 127 13.37 11.53 6.29
N GLY A 128 12.64 12.43 5.63
CA GLY A 128 12.80 12.74 4.21
C GLY A 128 12.08 11.77 3.28
N ALA A 129 10.99 11.13 3.73
CA ALA A 129 10.16 10.31 2.84
C ALA A 129 9.35 11.20 1.90
N PRO A 130 9.44 11.00 0.58
CA PRO A 130 8.69 11.80 -0.38
C PRO A 130 7.19 11.47 -0.29
N ASP A 131 6.37 12.52 -0.16
CA ASP A 131 4.91 12.42 -0.20
C ASP A 131 4.42 12.62 -1.63
N ILE A 132 4.53 11.55 -2.43
CA ILE A 132 4.14 11.58 -3.85
C ILE A 132 2.62 11.38 -3.93
N LYS A 133 1.92 12.40 -4.41
CA LYS A 133 0.49 12.35 -4.65
C LYS A 133 0.19 11.71 -6.00
N SER A 134 -0.69 10.72 -5.99
CA SER A 134 -1.26 10.13 -7.21
C SER A 134 -2.78 10.08 -7.10
N SER A 135 -3.46 10.38 -8.20
CA SER A 135 -4.91 10.24 -8.30
C SER A 135 -5.24 8.83 -8.80
N GLU A 136 -5.63 7.93 -7.90
CA GLU A 136 -6.19 6.63 -8.30
C GLU A 136 -7.64 6.82 -8.78
N SER A 137 -8.03 6.09 -9.83
CA SER A 137 -9.41 6.05 -10.31
C SER A 137 -10.28 5.15 -9.43
N LYS A 138 -11.51 5.59 -9.15
CA LYS A 138 -12.58 4.75 -8.60
C LYS A 138 -13.65 4.58 -9.66
N VAL A 139 -13.70 3.39 -10.24
CA VAL A 139 -14.77 2.96 -11.14
C VAL A 139 -16.03 2.68 -10.33
N ILE A 140 -17.16 3.23 -10.77
CA ILE A 140 -18.48 3.03 -10.16
C ILE A 140 -19.37 2.34 -11.21
N CYS A 141 -19.78 1.12 -10.88
CA CYS A 141 -20.66 0.32 -11.73
C CYS A 141 -22.09 0.27 -11.18
N ASP A 142 -23.07 0.07 -12.06
CA ASP A 142 -24.44 -0.28 -11.69
C ASP A 142 -24.59 -1.77 -11.33
N GLU A 143 -25.82 -2.20 -11.05
CA GLU A 143 -26.15 -3.59 -10.70
C GLU A 143 -25.86 -4.61 -11.81
N ASN A 144 -25.75 -4.16 -13.07
CA ASN A 144 -25.43 -4.98 -14.22
C ASN A 144 -23.92 -5.01 -14.52
N GLY A 145 -23.12 -4.29 -13.72
CA GLY A 145 -21.67 -4.17 -13.90
C GLY A 145 -21.25 -3.17 -14.97
N ILE A 146 -22.16 -2.28 -15.41
CA ILE A 146 -21.87 -1.25 -16.40
C ILE A 146 -21.27 -0.03 -15.70
N CYS A 147 -20.17 0.51 -16.24
CA CYS A 147 -19.58 1.74 -15.71
C CYS A 147 -20.54 2.94 -15.91
N ILE A 148 -20.92 3.56 -14.79
CA ILE A 148 -21.79 4.74 -14.77
C ILE A 148 -21.05 6.01 -14.36
N ASP A 149 -19.89 5.90 -13.71
CA ASP A 149 -19.12 7.04 -13.23
C ASP A 149 -17.67 6.63 -12.91
N ILE A 150 -16.74 7.56 -13.04
CA ILE A 150 -15.33 7.40 -12.65
C ILE A 150 -14.95 8.63 -11.85
N LYS A 151 -14.34 8.44 -10.67
CA LYS A 151 -13.96 9.54 -9.79
C LYS A 151 -12.56 9.36 -9.23
N PRO A 152 -11.82 10.44 -8.95
CA PRO A 152 -10.59 10.34 -8.18
C PRO A 152 -10.90 9.76 -6.79
N ARG A 153 -10.06 8.84 -6.34
CA ARG A 153 -10.12 8.30 -4.99
C ARG A 153 -9.61 9.35 -4.00
N ILE A 154 -10.40 9.62 -2.97
CA ILE A 154 -10.04 10.56 -1.90
C ILE A 154 -9.55 9.76 -0.70
N GLN A 155 -8.40 10.14 -0.16
CA GLN A 155 -7.87 9.61 1.10
C GLN A 155 -8.24 10.56 2.24
N GLY A 156 -8.94 10.06 3.26
CA GLY A 156 -9.24 10.81 4.48
C GLY A 156 -8.21 10.61 5.58
N VAL A 157 -8.46 11.24 6.74
CA VAL A 157 -7.57 11.17 7.91
C VAL A 157 -7.48 9.75 8.45
N SER A 158 -8.61 9.05 8.53
CA SER A 158 -8.70 7.69 9.08
C SER A 158 -7.96 6.65 8.25
N GLU A 159 -7.88 6.83 6.93
CA GLU A 159 -7.05 6.03 6.03
C GLU A 159 -5.57 6.22 6.37
N GLY A 160 -5.12 7.46 6.56
CA GLY A 160 -3.75 7.78 6.98
C GLY A 160 -3.38 7.21 8.35
N ILE A 161 -4.33 7.20 9.31
CA ILE A 161 -4.14 6.54 10.62
C ILE A 161 -3.80 5.06 10.45
N ILE A 162 -4.60 4.34 9.66
CA ILE A 162 -4.38 2.91 9.44
C ILE A 162 -3.08 2.67 8.67
N GLU A 163 -2.78 3.49 7.67
CA GLU A 163 -1.53 3.41 6.91
C GLU A 163 -0.31 3.43 7.83
N GLU A 164 -0.19 4.44 8.70
CA GLU A 164 0.93 4.55 9.63
C GLU A 164 1.03 3.37 10.58
N PHE A 165 -0.10 2.88 11.10
CA PHE A 165 -0.08 1.74 12.02
C PHE A 165 0.39 0.47 11.31
N MET A 166 0.00 0.28 10.04
CA MET A 166 0.45 -0.84 9.24
C MET A 166 1.94 -0.72 8.93
N LEU A 167 2.44 0.47 8.60
CA LEU A 167 3.87 0.74 8.38
C LEU A 167 4.72 0.36 9.61
N MET A 168 4.25 0.69 10.82
CA MET A 168 4.96 0.37 12.05
C MET A 168 5.00 -1.14 12.34
N ALA A 169 3.91 -1.85 12.09
CA ALA A 169 3.87 -3.31 12.20
C ALA A 169 4.78 -3.99 11.16
N ASN A 170 4.75 -3.52 9.91
CA ASN A 170 5.59 -3.97 8.81
C ASN A 170 7.09 -3.77 9.10
N ASN A 171 7.48 -2.57 9.55
CA ASN A 171 8.88 -2.29 9.95
C ASN A 171 9.32 -3.19 11.10
N SER A 172 8.46 -3.42 12.10
CA SER A 172 8.77 -4.29 13.23
C SER A 172 8.97 -5.75 12.81
N ALA A 173 8.19 -6.23 11.83
CA ALA A 173 8.33 -7.60 11.30
C ALA A 173 9.66 -7.77 10.57
N ALA A 174 10.01 -6.82 9.69
CA ALA A 174 11.29 -6.83 8.99
C ALA A 174 12.49 -6.77 9.95
N LYS A 175 12.39 -5.97 11.03
CA LYS A 175 13.43 -5.91 12.08
C LYS A 175 13.67 -7.26 12.75
N VAL A 176 12.65 -8.09 12.93
CA VAL A 176 12.84 -9.46 13.46
C VAL A 176 13.68 -10.28 12.48
N GLY A 177 13.29 -10.31 11.21
CA GLY A 177 13.99 -11.05 10.15
C GLY A 177 15.48 -10.68 10.10
N MET A 178 15.76 -9.39 10.06
CA MET A 178 17.13 -8.86 9.98
C MET A 178 17.94 -9.10 11.25
N LYS A 179 17.41 -8.73 12.43
CA LYS A 179 18.14 -8.84 13.70
C LYS A 179 18.43 -10.29 14.10
N LYS A 180 17.58 -11.22 13.69
CA LYS A 180 17.72 -12.66 13.98
C LYS A 180 18.39 -13.43 12.84
N GLU A 181 18.71 -12.75 11.74
CA GLU A 181 19.33 -13.34 10.55
C GLU A 181 18.58 -14.60 10.07
N ILE A 182 17.25 -14.58 10.13
CA ILE A 182 16.42 -15.68 9.64
C ILE A 182 15.97 -15.38 8.21
N PRO A 183 15.83 -16.40 7.34
CA PRO A 183 15.29 -16.19 5.99
C PRO A 183 13.92 -15.50 6.08
N PHE A 184 13.70 -14.53 5.19
CA PHE A 184 12.52 -13.66 5.26
C PHE A 184 12.14 -13.14 3.87
N VAL A 185 10.97 -12.53 3.75
CA VAL A 185 10.52 -11.86 2.52
C VAL A 185 10.36 -10.37 2.82
N TYR A 186 11.22 -9.55 2.22
CA TYR A 186 11.25 -8.10 2.36
C TYR A 186 10.50 -7.43 1.21
N ARG A 187 9.94 -6.25 1.48
CA ARG A 187 9.39 -5.36 0.45
C ARG A 187 10.44 -4.30 0.19
N VAL A 188 11.12 -4.41 -0.94
CA VAL A 188 12.26 -3.56 -1.30
C VAL A 188 11.86 -2.56 -2.39
N HIS A 189 12.43 -1.37 -2.30
CA HIS A 189 12.29 -0.33 -3.30
C HIS A 189 13.68 0.28 -3.49
N GLU A 190 14.29 -0.05 -4.63
CA GLU A 190 15.64 0.40 -4.99
C GLU A 190 15.67 1.90 -5.30
N ASN A 191 16.88 2.46 -5.42
CA ASN A 191 17.04 3.82 -5.87
C ASN A 191 16.52 3.98 -7.31
N PRO A 192 16.00 5.17 -7.67
CA PRO A 192 15.68 5.49 -9.06
C PRO A 192 16.89 5.25 -9.99
N PRO A 193 16.69 4.67 -11.19
CA PRO A 193 17.76 4.53 -12.18
C PRO A 193 18.35 5.88 -12.60
N ALA A 194 19.67 5.97 -12.78
CA ALA A 194 20.39 7.21 -13.12
C ALA A 194 19.80 7.92 -14.35
N GLU A 195 19.51 7.18 -15.42
CA GLU A 195 18.92 7.69 -16.66
C GLU A 195 17.54 8.36 -16.42
N LYS A 196 16.72 7.79 -15.51
CA LYS A 196 15.44 8.40 -15.14
C LYS A 196 15.62 9.65 -14.28
N ILE A 197 16.68 9.73 -13.49
CA ILE A 197 17.01 10.92 -12.70
C ILE A 197 17.46 12.05 -13.62
N GLU A 198 18.31 11.78 -14.60
CA GLU A 198 18.69 12.77 -15.62
C GLU A 198 17.48 13.27 -16.40
N SER A 199 16.61 12.36 -16.84
CA SER A 199 15.37 12.73 -17.52
C SER A 199 14.47 13.64 -16.67
N LEU A 200 14.31 13.33 -15.36
CA LEU A 200 13.59 14.18 -14.43
C LEU A 200 14.24 15.56 -14.32
N LYS A 201 15.55 15.62 -14.13
CA LYS A 201 16.29 16.89 -14.00
C LYS A 201 16.07 17.78 -15.23
N THR A 202 16.27 17.25 -16.43
CA THR A 202 16.06 17.98 -17.69
C THR A 202 14.62 18.49 -17.81
N THR A 203 13.65 17.66 -17.40
CA THR A 203 12.24 18.05 -17.46
C THR A 203 11.90 19.16 -16.46
N LEU A 204 12.44 19.10 -15.24
CA LEU A 204 12.26 20.16 -14.24
C LEU A 204 12.84 21.50 -14.73
N GLU A 205 14.05 21.48 -15.28
CA GLU A 205 14.71 22.68 -15.83
C GLU A 205 13.89 23.28 -16.99
N ALA A 206 13.36 22.45 -17.89
CA ALA A 206 12.49 22.89 -18.97
C ALA A 206 11.16 23.50 -18.48
N LEU A 207 10.65 23.03 -17.34
CA LEU A 207 9.45 23.60 -16.70
C LEU A 207 9.74 24.88 -15.89
N GLY A 208 11.01 25.31 -15.82
CA GLY A 208 11.44 26.44 -15.01
C GLY A 208 11.51 26.13 -13.51
N ILE A 209 11.55 24.85 -13.13
CA ILE A 209 11.60 24.37 -11.75
C ILE A 209 13.05 24.05 -11.38
N ASN A 210 13.53 24.60 -10.27
CA ASN A 210 14.85 24.25 -9.73
C ASN A 210 14.87 22.75 -9.37
N PRO A 211 15.80 21.94 -9.88
CA PRO A 211 15.89 20.52 -9.53
C PRO A 211 16.25 20.24 -8.07
N LEU A 212 16.63 21.24 -7.25
CA LEU A 212 16.77 21.09 -5.79
C LEU A 212 17.67 19.93 -5.33
N GLY A 213 18.76 19.70 -6.06
CA GLY A 213 19.72 18.65 -5.75
C GLY A 213 19.33 17.27 -6.29
N ILE A 214 18.31 17.17 -7.15
CA ILE A 214 18.06 15.98 -7.97
C ILE A 214 19.24 15.78 -8.94
N ASN A 215 20.02 14.75 -8.67
CA ASN A 215 21.17 14.27 -9.42
C ASN A 215 21.36 12.76 -9.16
N GLU A 216 22.34 12.10 -9.78
CA GLU A 216 22.55 10.65 -9.64
C GLU A 216 22.71 10.14 -8.19
N LYS A 217 23.13 11.00 -7.26
CA LYS A 217 23.29 10.70 -5.83
C LYS A 217 22.12 11.19 -4.98
N ALA A 218 21.01 11.60 -5.61
CA ALA A 218 19.85 12.11 -4.91
C ALA A 218 19.29 11.06 -3.94
N GLU A 219 19.12 11.49 -2.70
CA GLU A 219 18.45 10.71 -1.67
C GLU A 219 16.95 11.04 -1.69
N ALA A 220 16.14 10.18 -1.09
CA ALA A 220 14.69 10.38 -0.97
C ALA A 220 14.30 11.78 -0.44
N LYS A 221 15.11 12.36 0.47
CA LYS A 221 14.91 13.71 1.00
C LYS A 221 14.99 14.82 -0.05
N ASN A 222 15.76 14.64 -1.12
CA ASN A 222 15.83 15.59 -2.23
C ASN A 222 14.52 15.62 -3.00
N PHE A 223 13.93 14.44 -3.25
CA PHE A 223 12.60 14.32 -3.85
C PHE A 223 11.52 14.89 -2.94
N ALA A 224 11.58 14.61 -1.63
CA ALA A 224 10.65 15.20 -0.66
C ALA A 224 10.72 16.74 -0.69
N LYS A 225 11.93 17.31 -0.65
CA LYS A 225 12.13 18.76 -0.74
C LYS A 225 11.56 19.35 -2.03
N LEU A 226 11.80 18.71 -3.17
CA LEU A 226 11.23 19.13 -4.46
C LEU A 226 9.70 19.18 -4.41
N LEU A 227 9.06 18.14 -3.90
CA LEU A 227 7.60 18.06 -3.81
C LEU A 227 7.02 19.09 -2.83
N GLU A 228 7.73 19.38 -1.74
CA GLU A 228 7.34 20.41 -0.77
C GLU A 228 7.45 21.83 -1.36
N GLU A 229 8.55 22.16 -2.03
CA GLU A 229 8.74 23.51 -2.61
C GLU A 229 7.84 23.77 -3.83
N THR A 230 7.36 22.71 -4.47
CA THR A 230 6.47 22.79 -5.64
C THR A 230 4.99 22.56 -5.29
N ALA A 231 4.66 22.48 -3.99
CA ALA A 231 3.31 22.15 -3.53
C ALA A 231 2.23 23.15 -4.01
N ASP A 232 2.58 24.44 -4.06
CA ASP A 232 1.68 25.52 -4.49
C ASP A 232 1.86 25.91 -5.96
N ASP A 233 2.75 25.24 -6.70
CA ASP A 233 2.94 25.50 -8.12
C ASP A 233 1.75 24.94 -8.93
N PRO A 234 1.19 25.69 -9.91
CA PRO A 234 0.15 25.18 -10.80
C PRO A 234 0.52 23.87 -11.52
N LYS A 235 1.82 23.60 -11.70
CA LYS A 235 2.38 22.39 -12.32
C LYS A 235 2.57 21.23 -11.35
N ASN A 236 2.20 21.36 -10.07
CA ASN A 236 2.40 20.35 -9.03
C ASN A 236 1.92 18.93 -9.45
N ILE A 237 0.74 18.84 -10.08
CA ILE A 237 0.19 17.56 -10.57
C ILE A 237 1.16 16.87 -11.55
N ILE A 238 1.74 17.64 -12.48
CA ILE A 238 2.70 17.15 -13.47
C ILE A 238 4.01 16.75 -12.79
N ILE A 239 4.49 17.57 -11.84
CA ILE A 239 5.73 17.31 -11.09
C ILE A 239 5.60 16.00 -10.30
N ASN A 240 4.52 15.80 -9.55
CA ASN A 240 4.24 14.56 -8.83
C ASN A 240 4.24 13.34 -9.75
N ARG A 241 3.59 13.44 -10.90
CA ARG A 241 3.53 12.35 -11.91
C ARG A 241 4.92 12.00 -12.46
N ILE A 242 5.73 12.98 -12.81
CA ILE A 242 7.08 12.72 -13.36
C ILE A 242 7.96 12.12 -12.26
N VAL A 243 7.93 12.67 -11.03
CA VAL A 243 8.66 12.11 -9.88
C VAL A 243 8.26 10.66 -9.63
N LEU A 244 6.96 10.33 -9.66
CA LEU A 244 6.48 8.96 -9.52
C LEU A 244 7.03 8.04 -10.62
N ARG A 245 7.05 8.50 -11.88
CA ARG A 245 7.58 7.74 -13.03
C ARG A 245 9.09 7.53 -12.95
N THR A 246 9.81 8.42 -12.27
CA THR A 246 11.26 8.31 -12.00
C THR A 246 11.57 7.20 -11.01
N MET A 247 10.68 6.91 -10.05
CA MET A 247 10.89 5.87 -9.04
C MET A 247 11.10 4.47 -9.65
N ALA A 248 11.86 3.65 -8.93
CA ALA A 248 11.96 2.22 -9.24
C ALA A 248 10.65 1.52 -8.86
N LYS A 249 10.37 0.35 -9.46
CA LYS A 249 9.22 -0.46 -9.03
C LYS A 249 9.61 -1.22 -7.76
N ALA A 250 8.80 -1.10 -6.71
CA ALA A 250 9.00 -1.91 -5.51
C ALA A 250 8.70 -3.38 -5.82
N LYS A 251 9.50 -4.29 -5.26
CA LYS A 251 9.43 -5.75 -5.47
C LYS A 251 9.59 -6.50 -4.15
N TYR A 252 9.32 -7.80 -4.16
CA TYR A 252 9.67 -8.68 -3.03
C TYR A 252 11.05 -9.27 -3.25
N SER A 253 11.84 -9.36 -2.18
CA SER A 253 13.17 -9.98 -2.19
C SER A 253 13.43 -10.69 -0.86
N GLU A 254 14.24 -11.73 -0.89
CA GLU A 254 14.81 -12.36 0.28
C GLU A 254 15.94 -11.52 0.93
N GLN A 255 16.49 -10.55 0.20
CA GLN A 255 17.52 -9.64 0.70
C GLN A 255 16.91 -8.33 1.24
N PRO A 256 17.37 -7.83 2.39
CA PRO A 256 16.88 -6.59 2.99
C PRO A 256 17.57 -5.35 2.37
N ILE A 257 17.27 -5.06 1.10
CA ILE A 257 17.88 -3.93 0.37
C ILE A 257 17.41 -2.57 0.91
N GLY A 258 16.24 -2.52 1.54
CA GLY A 258 15.59 -1.30 2.02
C GLY A 258 14.53 -0.76 1.05
N HIS A 259 13.86 0.31 1.47
CA HIS A 259 12.74 0.90 0.75
C HIS A 259 12.93 2.41 0.58
N PHE A 260 13.35 2.82 -0.62
CA PHE A 260 13.67 4.20 -0.97
C PHE A 260 12.54 5.17 -0.64
N GLY A 261 11.34 4.96 -1.20
CA GLY A 261 10.21 5.88 -1.01
C GLY A 261 9.67 5.98 0.42
N LEU A 262 10.01 5.04 1.31
CA LEU A 262 9.60 5.10 2.72
C LEU A 262 10.75 5.53 3.65
N VAL A 263 11.96 5.60 3.10
CA VAL A 263 13.21 5.80 3.83
C VAL A 263 13.33 4.84 5.01
N MET A 264 13.09 3.56 4.75
CA MET A 264 13.14 2.49 5.75
C MET A 264 14.13 1.41 5.31
N LYS A 265 15.10 1.09 6.17
CA LYS A 265 16.03 -0.04 5.92
C LYS A 265 15.33 -1.37 6.13
N GLU A 266 14.49 -1.46 7.16
CA GLU A 266 13.75 -2.66 7.49
C GLU A 266 12.29 -2.52 7.04
N TYR A 267 11.91 -3.16 5.93
CA TYR A 267 10.52 -3.13 5.48
C TYR A 267 10.08 -4.45 4.85
N ALA A 268 8.90 -4.91 5.25
CA ALA A 268 8.27 -6.14 4.79
C ALA A 268 6.76 -6.02 4.95
N HIS A 269 5.98 -6.69 4.11
CA HIS A 269 4.53 -6.71 4.24
C HIS A 269 4.07 -7.81 5.21
N PHE A 270 3.42 -7.42 6.31
CA PHE A 270 2.91 -8.31 7.38
C PHE A 270 1.39 -8.27 7.55
N THR A 271 0.78 -7.16 7.19
CA THR A 271 -0.55 -6.79 7.69
C THR A 271 -1.71 -7.31 6.84
N SER A 272 -1.46 -7.96 5.71
CA SER A 272 -2.50 -8.41 4.75
C SER A 272 -2.35 -9.87 4.29
N PRO A 273 -2.17 -10.86 5.19
CA PRO A 273 -1.97 -12.27 4.81
C PRO A 273 -3.18 -12.94 4.14
N ILE A 274 -4.37 -12.33 4.20
CA ILE A 274 -5.56 -12.84 3.51
C ILE A 274 -5.44 -12.65 1.99
N ARG A 275 -4.75 -11.59 1.56
CA ARG A 275 -4.74 -11.14 0.16
C ARG A 275 -3.35 -11.07 -0.46
N ARG A 276 -2.29 -11.36 0.28
CA ARG A 276 -0.90 -11.35 -0.19
C ARG A 276 -0.14 -12.55 0.38
N TYR A 277 0.43 -13.36 -0.50
CA TYR A 277 1.18 -14.55 -0.11
C TYR A 277 2.52 -14.20 0.57
N ALA A 278 3.11 -13.04 0.23
CA ALA A 278 4.29 -12.53 0.93
C ALA A 278 4.04 -12.36 2.43
N ASP A 279 2.90 -11.77 2.81
CA ASP A 279 2.48 -11.62 4.21
C ASP A 279 2.25 -12.99 4.87
N LEU A 280 1.59 -13.92 4.17
CA LEU A 280 1.36 -15.29 4.66
C LEU A 280 2.70 -16.03 4.90
N SER A 281 3.66 -15.86 4.00
CA SER A 281 5.01 -16.43 4.09
C SER A 281 5.73 -15.96 5.35
N ILE A 282 5.69 -14.66 5.63
CA ILE A 282 6.32 -14.14 6.84
C ILE A 282 5.53 -14.49 8.11
N HIS A 283 4.20 -14.63 8.03
CA HIS A 283 3.40 -15.17 9.14
C HIS A 283 3.84 -16.59 9.50
N ARG A 284 4.17 -17.45 8.53
CA ARG A 284 4.71 -18.80 8.79
C ARG A 284 6.08 -18.74 9.48
N ILE A 285 7.00 -17.95 8.94
CA ILE A 285 8.35 -17.80 9.49
C ILE A 285 8.28 -17.25 10.92
N LEU A 286 7.49 -16.19 11.14
CA LEU A 286 7.33 -15.59 12.46
C LEU A 286 6.60 -16.54 13.44
N THR A 287 5.66 -17.37 12.98
CA THR A 287 4.98 -18.37 13.83
C THR A 287 5.99 -19.37 14.40
N ASP A 288 6.88 -19.87 13.55
CA ASP A 288 7.93 -20.80 13.95
C ASP A 288 8.98 -20.13 14.84
N TYR A 289 9.30 -18.87 14.58
CA TYR A 289 10.17 -18.06 15.42
C TYR A 289 9.60 -17.84 16.83
N VAL A 290 8.34 -17.42 16.96
CA VAL A 290 7.72 -17.18 18.28
C VAL A 290 7.49 -18.48 19.06
N SER A 291 7.36 -19.60 18.35
CA SER A 291 7.33 -20.96 18.92
C SER A 291 8.72 -21.45 19.37
N ARG A 292 9.73 -20.57 19.37
CA ARG A 292 11.11 -20.79 19.84
C ARG A 292 11.85 -21.90 19.09
N LYS A 293 11.58 -22.08 17.79
CA LYS A 293 12.47 -22.87 16.94
C LYS A 293 13.82 -22.13 16.83
N GLY A 294 14.92 -22.86 17.01
CA GLY A 294 16.27 -22.29 16.94
C GLY A 294 16.57 -21.70 15.54
N ALA A 295 17.39 -20.64 15.48
CA ALA A 295 17.69 -19.90 14.25
C ALA A 295 18.21 -20.81 13.13
N ASP A 296 19.06 -21.79 13.43
CA ASP A 296 19.62 -22.72 12.42
C ASP A 296 18.53 -23.60 11.79
N LYS A 297 17.53 -24.02 12.59
CA LYS A 297 16.38 -24.77 12.07
C LYS A 297 15.55 -23.91 11.11
N LEU A 298 15.39 -22.62 11.43
CA LEU A 298 14.69 -21.67 10.58
C LEU A 298 15.47 -21.40 9.29
N LYS A 299 16.79 -21.22 9.36
CA LYS A 299 17.68 -21.05 8.20
C LYS A 299 17.54 -22.22 7.22
N LYS A 300 17.67 -23.46 7.74
CA LYS A 300 17.53 -24.67 6.93
C LYS A 300 16.13 -24.82 6.32
N LYS A 301 15.09 -24.55 7.09
CA LYS A 301 13.70 -24.72 6.64
C LYS A 301 13.29 -23.67 5.60
N TYR A 302 13.63 -22.41 5.85
CA TYR A 302 13.06 -21.28 5.11
C TYR A 302 13.98 -20.65 4.07
N GLY A 303 15.25 -21.07 3.96
CA GLY A 303 16.22 -20.49 3.03
C GLY A 303 15.76 -20.50 1.57
N GLU A 304 15.48 -21.68 1.01
CA GLU A 304 14.95 -21.78 -0.36
C GLU A 304 13.50 -21.27 -0.46
N PHE A 305 12.72 -21.47 0.60
CA PHE A 305 11.32 -21.05 0.64
C PHE A 305 11.17 -19.53 0.46
N SER A 306 11.98 -18.72 1.17
CA SER A 306 11.88 -17.26 1.07
C SER A 306 12.26 -16.75 -0.32
N VAL A 307 13.24 -17.37 -0.98
CA VAL A 307 13.62 -17.05 -2.36
C VAL A 307 12.45 -17.31 -3.31
N LYS A 308 11.87 -18.52 -3.24
CA LYS A 308 10.72 -18.91 -4.08
C LYS A 308 9.49 -18.02 -3.81
N ALA A 309 9.19 -17.75 -2.54
CA ALA A 309 8.07 -16.89 -2.14
C ALA A 309 8.23 -15.45 -2.62
N ALA A 310 9.43 -14.87 -2.52
CA ALA A 310 9.71 -13.51 -2.99
C ALA A 310 9.57 -13.39 -4.52
N ALA A 311 10.13 -14.35 -5.27
CA ALA A 311 10.02 -14.38 -6.72
C ALA A 311 8.56 -14.52 -7.18
N GLN A 312 7.82 -15.45 -6.59
CA GLN A 312 6.41 -15.69 -6.92
C GLN A 312 5.52 -14.49 -6.55
N ALA A 313 5.72 -13.88 -5.38
CA ALA A 313 4.97 -12.69 -4.96
C ALA A 313 5.20 -11.50 -5.89
N THR A 314 6.45 -11.30 -6.37
CA THR A 314 6.76 -10.24 -7.34
C THR A 314 6.09 -10.52 -8.69
N LYS A 315 6.19 -11.74 -9.20
CA LYS A 315 5.59 -12.14 -10.48
C LYS A 315 4.07 -11.93 -10.48
N THR A 316 3.41 -12.42 -9.44
CA THR A 316 1.94 -12.36 -9.31
C THR A 316 1.43 -10.94 -9.06
N GLU A 317 2.16 -10.11 -8.28
CA GLU A 317 1.83 -8.69 -8.11
C GLU A 317 1.90 -7.93 -9.45
N LEU A 318 2.96 -8.15 -10.24
CA LEU A 318 3.08 -7.51 -11.56
C LEU A 318 1.95 -7.94 -12.51
N SER A 319 1.58 -9.22 -12.50
CA SER A 319 0.47 -9.73 -13.29
C SER A 319 -0.88 -9.16 -12.83
N ALA A 320 -1.09 -9.03 -11.51
CA ALA A 320 -2.31 -8.43 -10.96
C ALA A 320 -2.42 -6.97 -11.39
N VAL A 321 -1.39 -6.14 -11.13
CA VAL A 321 -1.39 -4.71 -11.50
C VAL A 321 -1.62 -4.51 -13.00
N ALA A 322 -1.05 -5.36 -13.86
CA ALA A 322 -1.30 -5.29 -15.30
C ALA A 322 -2.78 -5.57 -15.65
N ALA A 323 -3.39 -6.59 -15.03
CA ALA A 323 -4.79 -6.92 -15.24
C ALA A 323 -5.74 -5.83 -14.69
N GLU A 324 -5.44 -5.28 -13.52
CA GLU A 324 -6.21 -4.19 -12.90
C GLU A 324 -6.21 -2.96 -13.81
N ARG A 325 -5.02 -2.54 -14.28
CA ARG A 325 -4.89 -1.41 -15.21
C ARG A 325 -5.62 -1.63 -16.54
N SER A 326 -5.45 -2.79 -17.16
CA SER A 326 -6.17 -3.10 -18.41
C SER A 326 -7.69 -3.07 -18.23
N CYS A 327 -8.18 -3.41 -17.03
CA CYS A 327 -9.60 -3.31 -16.76
C CYS A 327 -10.06 -1.87 -16.48
N GLU A 328 -9.25 -1.06 -15.81
CA GLU A 328 -9.49 0.37 -15.65
C GLU A 328 -9.57 1.05 -17.03
N ASP A 329 -8.64 0.75 -17.93
CA ASP A 329 -8.64 1.26 -19.32
C ASP A 329 -9.94 0.87 -20.06
N PHE A 330 -10.41 -0.37 -19.87
CA PHE A 330 -11.67 -0.84 -20.44
C PHE A 330 -12.87 -0.06 -19.91
N TYR A 331 -12.99 0.10 -18.59
CA TYR A 331 -14.11 0.83 -17.98
C TYR A 331 -14.07 2.33 -18.28
N ALA A 332 -12.88 2.91 -18.40
CA ALA A 332 -12.69 4.28 -18.86
C ALA A 332 -13.21 4.45 -20.29
N ALA A 333 -12.88 3.54 -21.20
CA ALA A 333 -13.40 3.56 -22.57
C ALA A 333 -14.93 3.33 -22.62
N GLU A 334 -15.46 2.40 -21.82
CA GLU A 334 -16.91 2.15 -21.72
C GLU A 334 -17.66 3.39 -21.24
N TYR A 335 -17.14 4.06 -20.20
CA TYR A 335 -17.69 5.31 -19.68
C TYR A 335 -17.67 6.41 -20.74
N MET A 336 -16.51 6.68 -21.36
CA MET A 336 -16.34 7.76 -22.33
C MET A 336 -17.12 7.54 -23.63
N LYS A 337 -17.56 6.33 -23.94
CA LYS A 337 -18.43 6.06 -25.10
C LYS A 337 -19.73 6.88 -25.08
N LYS A 338 -20.24 7.21 -23.88
CA LYS A 338 -21.45 8.03 -23.70
C LYS A 338 -21.19 9.52 -23.90
N HIS A 339 -19.92 9.94 -23.95
CA HIS A 339 -19.47 11.33 -23.98
C HIS A 339 -18.82 11.71 -25.33
N ILE A 340 -19.08 10.94 -26.39
CA ILE A 340 -18.53 11.22 -27.72
C ILE A 340 -19.14 12.53 -28.26
N GLY A 341 -18.27 13.48 -28.63
CA GLY A 341 -18.65 14.79 -29.13
C GLY A 341 -18.77 15.87 -28.06
N GLU A 342 -18.59 15.51 -26.78
CA GLU A 342 -18.49 16.47 -25.68
C GLU A 342 -17.07 17.03 -25.55
N GLU A 343 -16.97 18.25 -25.00
CA GLU A 343 -15.70 18.92 -24.74
C GLU A 343 -15.38 18.88 -23.23
N PHE A 344 -14.10 18.68 -22.91
CA PHE A 344 -13.63 18.58 -21.53
C PHE A 344 -12.35 19.38 -21.33
N ASP A 345 -12.22 20.01 -20.16
CA ASP A 345 -10.94 20.48 -19.67
C ASP A 345 -10.06 19.29 -19.27
N GLY A 346 -8.77 19.34 -19.60
CA GLY A 346 -7.83 18.29 -19.28
C GLY A 346 -6.41 18.80 -19.11
N ILE A 347 -5.57 17.99 -18.47
CA ILE A 347 -4.16 18.27 -18.24
C ILE A 347 -3.33 17.33 -19.11
N ILE A 348 -2.35 17.87 -19.84
CA ILE A 348 -1.40 17.06 -20.60
C ILE A 348 -0.63 16.15 -19.62
N SER A 349 -0.85 14.84 -19.71
CA SER A 349 -0.30 13.81 -18.84
C SER A 349 0.93 13.11 -19.41
N GLY A 350 1.15 13.24 -20.72
CA GLY A 350 2.27 12.66 -21.44
C GLY A 350 2.40 13.22 -22.85
N VAL A 351 3.62 13.16 -23.39
CA VAL A 351 3.94 13.56 -24.76
C VAL A 351 4.79 12.46 -25.38
N ILE A 352 4.40 11.99 -26.55
CA ILE A 352 5.17 11.06 -27.37
C ILE A 352 5.26 11.60 -28.79
N GLY A 353 6.18 11.07 -29.61
CA GLY A 353 6.36 11.55 -30.98
C GLY A 353 5.10 11.46 -31.86
N SER A 354 4.16 10.57 -31.53
CA SER A 354 2.91 10.35 -32.27
C SER A 354 1.67 10.97 -31.61
N GLY A 355 1.82 11.81 -30.58
CA GLY A 355 0.68 12.45 -29.96
C GLY A 355 0.86 12.88 -28.51
N LEU A 356 -0.21 13.44 -27.96
CA LEU A 356 -0.32 13.93 -26.60
C LEU A 356 -1.28 13.06 -25.82
N PHE A 357 -0.99 12.79 -24.55
CA PHE A 357 -1.94 12.20 -23.62
C PHE A 357 -2.53 13.31 -22.75
N VAL A 358 -3.84 13.30 -22.60
CA VAL A 358 -4.60 14.28 -21.81
C VAL A 358 -5.42 13.53 -20.78
N GLU A 359 -5.26 13.90 -19.52
CA GLU A 359 -6.02 13.36 -18.39
C GLU A 359 -7.08 14.36 -17.95
N LEU A 360 -8.30 13.85 -17.76
CA LEU A 360 -9.46 14.60 -17.31
C LEU A 360 -9.53 14.68 -15.77
N PRO A 361 -10.28 15.64 -15.19
CA PRO A 361 -10.46 15.76 -13.73
C PRO A 361 -11.00 14.49 -13.05
N ASN A 362 -11.71 13.65 -13.80
CA ASN A 362 -12.24 12.38 -13.34
C ASN A 362 -11.21 11.22 -13.43
N THR A 363 -9.95 11.50 -13.76
CA THR A 363 -8.80 10.59 -13.94
C THR A 363 -8.76 9.77 -15.24
N VAL A 364 -9.73 9.93 -16.13
CA VAL A 364 -9.68 9.26 -17.44
C VAL A 364 -8.58 9.90 -18.31
N GLU A 365 -7.72 9.08 -18.90
CA GLU A 365 -6.68 9.52 -19.83
C GLU A 365 -7.03 9.11 -21.27
N GLY A 366 -6.88 10.06 -22.21
CA GLY A 366 -7.06 9.84 -23.64
C GLY A 366 -5.85 10.30 -24.44
N LYS A 367 -5.70 9.79 -25.67
CA LYS A 367 -4.64 10.20 -26.60
C LYS A 367 -5.21 11.12 -27.69
N ILE A 368 -4.52 12.22 -27.95
CA ILE A 368 -4.70 13.09 -29.10
C ILE A 368 -3.57 12.77 -30.08
N ASP A 369 -3.91 12.25 -31.25
CA ASP A 369 -2.96 12.06 -32.34
C ASP A 369 -2.54 13.42 -32.92
N VAL A 370 -1.26 13.56 -33.25
CA VAL A 370 -0.66 14.79 -33.83
C VAL A 370 -0.21 14.52 -35.25
#